data_AF-A0A2N3B130-F1
#
_entry.id   AF-A0A2N3B130-F1
#
_cell.length_a   1.000
_cell.length_b   1.000
_cell.length_c   1.000
_cell.angle_alpha   90.00
_cell.angle_beta   90.00
_cell.angle_gamma   90.00
#
_symmetry.space_group_name_H-M   'P 1'
#
loop_
_entity.id
_entity.type
_entity.pdbx_description
1 polymer ?
#
loop_
_entity_poly.entity_id
_entity_poly.type
_entity_poly.pdbx_seq_one_letter_code
_entity_poly.pdbx_strand_id
1 'polypeptide(L)' 'NRARLRAARDPQAALADYDRAVALAGAWSQPLVERGALLDSLGMTDAANADFRRAWELGHRSEALSARMLEMGR' A
#
# COMPACT_ATOMS: atom_id res chain seq x y z
N ASN A 1 -1.76 -10.04 -9.80
CA ASN A 1 -2.38 -9.35 -10.97
C ASN A 1 -3.92 -9.34 -11.05
N ARG A 2 -4.70 -9.93 -10.12
CA ARG A 2 -6.18 -9.71 -10.08
C ARG A 2 -6.62 -8.51 -9.22
N ALA A 3 -5.94 -8.23 -8.12
CA ALA A 3 -6.27 -7.12 -7.23
C ALA A 3 -6.16 -5.75 -7.91
N ARG A 4 -5.11 -5.53 -8.71
CA ARG A 4 -4.88 -4.30 -9.49
C ARG A 4 -5.95 -4.03 -10.56
N LEU A 5 -6.55 -5.08 -11.13
CA LEU A 5 -7.66 -4.97 -12.08
C LEU A 5 -8.99 -4.69 -11.37
N ARG A 6 -9.15 -5.21 -10.14
CA ARG A 6 -10.32 -4.95 -9.29
C ARG A 6 -10.32 -3.55 -8.68
N ALA A 7 -9.16 -2.99 -8.36
CA ALA A 7 -9.02 -1.61 -7.88
C ALA A 7 -9.75 -0.58 -8.75
N ALA A 8 -9.76 -0.78 -10.07
CA ALA A 8 -10.44 0.10 -11.01
C ALA A 8 -11.98 -0.10 -11.11
N ARG A 9 -12.52 -1.20 -10.59
CA ARG A 9 -13.97 -1.52 -10.64
C ARG A 9 -14.65 -1.56 -9.26
N ASP A 10 -13.94 -2.00 -8.24
CA ASP A 10 -14.39 -2.15 -6.87
C ASP A 10 -13.20 -2.00 -5.91
N PRO A 11 -12.85 -0.74 -5.57
CA PRO A 11 -11.72 -0.47 -4.70
C PRO A 11 -11.89 -1.06 -3.29
N GLN A 12 -13.11 -1.15 -2.77
CA GLN A 12 -13.39 -1.72 -1.45
C GLN A 12 -13.11 -3.23 -1.42
N ALA A 13 -13.54 -3.97 -2.45
CA ALA A 13 -13.22 -5.39 -2.56
C ALA A 13 -11.71 -5.64 -2.71
N ALA A 14 -11.01 -4.77 -3.46
CA ALA A 14 -9.56 -4.84 -3.58
C ALA A 14 -8.84 -4.56 -2.25
N LEU A 15 -9.30 -3.59 -1.46
CA LEU A 15 -8.77 -3.34 -0.11
C LEU A 15 -8.93 -4.58 0.79
N ALA A 16 -10.10 -5.21 0.80
CA ALA A 16 -10.33 -6.42 1.58
C ALA A 16 -9.42 -7.60 1.16
N ASP A 17 -9.14 -7.73 -0.15
CA ASP A 17 -8.18 -8.71 -0.66
C ASP A 17 -6.74 -8.39 -0.18
N TYR A 18 -6.34 -7.11 -0.16
CA TYR A 18 -5.05 -6.69 0.37
C TYR A 18 -4.95 -6.82 1.89
N ASP A 19 -6.01 -6.57 2.66
CA ASP A 19 -6.04 -6.75 4.11
C ASP A 19 -5.75 -8.20 4.50
N ARG A 20 -6.38 -9.15 3.78
CA ARG A 20 -6.07 -10.58 3.96
C ARG A 20 -4.62 -10.89 3.59
N ALA A 21 -4.11 -10.33 2.51
CA ALA A 21 -2.72 -10.54 2.10
C ALA A 21 -1.72 -10.02 3.15
N VAL A 22 -1.97 -8.84 3.72
CA VAL A 22 -1.16 -8.25 4.80
C VAL A 22 -1.26 -9.08 6.09
N ALA A 23 -2.45 -9.57 6.45
CA ALA A 23 -2.64 -10.40 7.63
C ALA A 23 -1.96 -11.78 7.52
N LEU A 24 -1.90 -12.34 6.31
CA LEU A 24 -1.30 -13.65 6.06
C LEU A 24 0.22 -13.60 5.88
N ALA A 25 0.74 -12.49 5.35
CA ALA A 25 2.14 -12.36 5.01
C ALA A 25 2.83 -11.37 5.95
N GLY A 26 3.14 -11.81 7.18
CA GLY A 26 3.77 -11.00 8.23
C GLY A 26 5.12 -10.36 7.89
N ALA A 27 5.71 -10.69 6.73
CA ALA A 27 6.96 -10.11 6.22
C ALA A 27 6.92 -9.74 4.72
N TRP A 28 5.75 -9.75 4.06
CA TRP A 28 5.67 -9.30 2.66
C TRP A 28 5.27 -7.83 2.59
N SER A 29 6.19 -7.02 2.07
CA SER A 29 5.99 -5.60 1.91
C SER A 29 5.22 -5.21 0.63
N GLN A 30 5.13 -6.11 -0.36
CA GLN A 30 4.49 -5.82 -1.64
C GLN A 30 2.97 -5.56 -1.53
N PRO A 31 2.18 -6.34 -0.75
CA PRO A 31 0.77 -6.03 -0.53
C PRO A 31 0.53 -4.66 0.11
N LEU A 32 1.43 -4.21 1.00
CA LEU A 32 1.33 -2.89 1.64
C LEU A 32 1.54 -1.76 0.63
N VAL A 33 2.50 -1.89 -0.29
CA VAL A 33 2.70 -0.86 -1.34
C VAL A 33 1.51 -0.79 -2.29
N GLU A 34 0.99 -1.94 -2.70
CA GLU A 34 -0.16 -1.98 -3.60
C GLU A 34 -1.45 -1.50 -2.91
N ARG A 35 -1.65 -1.80 -1.61
CA ARG A 35 -2.75 -1.24 -0.80
C ARG A 35 -2.59 0.27 -0.62
N GLY A 36 -1.38 0.74 -0.29
CA GLY A 36 -1.07 2.15 -0.15
C GLY A 36 -1.34 2.94 -1.43
N ALA A 37 -0.96 2.41 -2.60
CA ALA A 37 -1.24 3.04 -3.88
C ALA A 37 -2.75 3.11 -4.18
N LEU A 38 -3.50 2.07 -3.82
CA LEU A 38 -4.96 2.07 -3.94
C LEU A 38 -5.60 3.11 -3.00
N LEU A 39 -5.19 3.14 -1.74
CA LEU A 39 -5.68 4.13 -0.76
C LEU A 39 -5.39 5.56 -1.20
N ASP A 40 -4.20 5.82 -1.77
CA ASP A 40 -3.84 7.14 -2.29
C ASP A 40 -4.74 7.54 -3.47
N SER A 41 -5.06 6.59 -4.37
CA SER A 41 -5.99 6.81 -5.48
C SER A 41 -7.43 7.09 -5.03
N LEU A 42 -7.80 6.65 -3.81
CA LEU A 42 -9.09 6.90 -3.18
C LEU A 42 -9.11 8.18 -2.35
N GLY A 43 -8.01 8.94 -2.30
CA GLY A 43 -7.88 10.13 -1.46
C GLY A 43 -7.68 9.82 0.04
N MET A 44 -7.47 8.56 0.40
CA MET A 44 -7.20 8.11 1.78
C MET A 44 -5.70 8.22 2.08
N THR A 45 -5.15 9.43 1.94
CA THR A 45 -3.70 9.69 1.98
C THR A 45 -3.06 9.29 3.31
N ASP A 46 -3.73 9.49 4.44
CA ASP A 46 -3.20 9.08 5.76
C ASP A 46 -3.03 7.56 5.87
N ALA A 47 -4.03 6.80 5.41
CA ALA A 47 -3.98 5.35 5.41
C ALA A 47 -2.92 4.83 4.43
N ALA A 48 -2.79 5.47 3.26
CA ALA A 48 -1.74 5.18 2.29
C ALA A 48 -0.34 5.39 2.90
N ASN A 49 -0.14 6.50 3.61
CA ASN A 49 1.12 6.83 4.27
C ASN A 49 1.50 5.80 5.34
N ALA A 50 0.54 5.33 6.14
CA ALA A 50 0.77 4.28 7.12
C ALA A 50 1.27 2.98 6.45
N ASP A 51 0.66 2.60 5.33
CA ASP A 51 1.05 1.40 4.58
C ASP A 51 2.44 1.51 3.96
N PHE A 52 2.73 2.66 3.35
CA PHE A 52 4.04 2.92 2.78
C PHE A 52 5.14 2.93 3.85
N ARG A 53 4.87 3.51 5.03
CA ARG A 53 5.81 3.47 6.16
C ARG A 53 6.05 2.03 6.62
N ARG A 54 5.00 1.23 6.73
CA ARG A 54 5.13 -0.18 7.12
C ARG A 54 5.90 -1.00 6.08
N ALA A 55 5.66 -0.74 4.79
CA ALA A 55 6.43 -1.36 3.72
C ALA A 55 7.92 -0.98 3.79
N TRP A 56 8.24 0.27 4.11
CA TRP A 56 9.61 0.74 4.31
C TRP A 56 10.29 0.06 5.50
N GLU A 57 9.60 -0.04 6.63
CA GLU A 57 10.09 -0.73 7.85
C GLU A 57 10.41 -2.21 7.59
N LEU A 58 9.64 -2.86 6.70
CA LEU A 58 9.89 -4.24 6.27
C LEU A 58 11.02 -4.37 5.23
N GLY A 59 11.72 -3.28 4.90
CA GLY A 59 12.86 -3.27 3.99
C GLY A 59 12.50 -3.09 2.51
N HIS A 60 11.26 -2.72 2.19
CA HIS A 60 10.90 -2.40 0.81
C HIS A 60 11.48 -1.05 0.40
N ARG A 61 12.47 -1.12 -0.48
CA ARG A 61 13.16 0.06 -1.00
C ARG A 61 12.72 0.23 -2.45
N SER A 62 11.85 1.20 -2.70
CA SER A 62 11.57 1.69 -4.05
C SER A 62 11.79 3.19 -4.09
N GLU A 63 12.14 3.71 -5.26
CA GLU A 63 12.37 5.15 -5.47
C GLU A 63 11.13 5.95 -5.08
N ALA A 64 9.94 5.48 -5.49
CA ALA A 64 8.66 6.07 -5.12
C ALA A 64 8.42 6.08 -3.60
N LEU A 65 8.69 4.98 -2.89
CA LEU A 65 8.55 4.94 -1.43
C LEU A 65 9.54 5.89 -0.75
N SER A 66 10.79 5.94 -1.25
CA SER A 66 11.86 6.77 -0.68
C SER A 66 11.52 8.25 -0.81
N ALA A 67 11.08 8.68 -2.00
CA ALA A 67 10.61 10.04 -2.24
C ALA A 67 9.45 10.39 -1.32
N ARG A 68 8.46 9.49 -1.19
CA ARG A 68 7.31 9.72 -0.32
C ARG A 68 7.67 9.74 1.17
N MET A 69 8.61 8.90 1.63
CA MET A 69 9.10 8.96 3.02
C MET A 69 9.80 10.30 3.32
N LEU A 70 10.53 10.84 2.34
CA LEU A 70 11.15 12.16 2.46
C LEU A 70 10.11 13.29 2.50
N GLU A 71 9.01 13.16 1.75
CA GLU A 71 7.89 14.11 1.79
C GLU A 71 7.11 14.04 3.11
N MET A 72 6.85 12.84 3.65
CA MET A 72 6.15 12.67 4.93
C MET A 72 6.96 13.13 6.15
N GLY A 73 8.28 13.21 6.01
CA GLY A 73 9.22 13.62 7.07
C GLY A 73 9.55 15.11 7.09
N ARG A 74 8.92 15.92 6.23
CA ARG A 74 9.05 17.39 6.20
C ARG A 74 7.84 18.08 6.81
#